data_AF-A0A7Y3A521-F1
#
_entry.id   AF-A0A7Y3A521-F1
#
_cell.length_a   1.000
_cell.length_b   1.000
_cell.length_c   1.000
_cell.angle_alpha   90.00
_cell.angle_beta   90.00
_cell.angle_gamma   90.00
#
_symmetry.space_group_name_H-M   'P 1'
#
loop_
_entity.id
_entity.type
_entity.pdbx_description
1 polymer ?
#
loop_
_entity_poly.entity_id
_entity_poly.type
_entity_poly.pdbx_seq_one_letter_code
_entity_poly.pdbx_strand_id
1 'polypeptide(L)' 'MSSFSYSIIIPARNEEKNIFDCINSIISNKDIDNFDLEIIVVDDHST' A
#
# COMPACT_ATOMS: atom_id res chain seq x y z
N MET A 1 -20.06 9.27 -12.64
CA MET A 1 -19.22 9.52 -11.45
C MET A 1 -17.79 9.22 -11.84
N SER A 2 -16.84 10.13 -11.62
CA SER A 2 -15.41 9.81 -11.74
C SER A 2 -14.99 9.00 -10.52
N SER A 3 -14.56 7.76 -10.72
CA SER A 3 -13.82 7.00 -9.70
C SER A 3 -12.49 7.71 -9.49
N PHE A 4 -12.10 7.94 -8.23
CA PHE A 4 -10.75 8.41 -7.92
C PHE A 4 -9.84 7.19 -7.84
N SER A 5 -8.76 7.20 -8.63
CA SER A 5 -7.75 6.16 -8.60
C SER A 5 -6.52 6.63 -7.83
N TYR A 6 -5.99 5.80 -6.94
CA TYR A 6 -4.79 6.08 -6.16
C TYR A 6 -3.72 5.03 -6.45
N SER A 7 -2.48 5.48 -6.61
CA SER A 7 -1.31 4.62 -6.64
C SER A 7 -0.42 4.99 -5.45
N ILE A 8 -0.22 4.04 -4.54
CA ILE A 8 0.55 4.20 -3.30
C ILE A 8 1.89 3.49 -3.47
N ILE A 9 2.98 4.24 -3.38
CA ILE A 9 4.34 3.72 -3.50
C ILE A 9 4.97 3.64 -2.11
N ILE A 10 5.38 2.45 -1.71
CA ILE A 10 5.98 2.18 -0.39
C ILE A 10 7.42 1.69 -0.62
N PRO A 11 8.44 2.54 -0.44
CA PRO A 11 9.80 2.06 -0.35
C PRO A 11 9.97 1.26 0.95
N ALA A 12 10.59 0.10 0.87
CA ALA A 12 10.79 -0.81 2.00
C ALA A 12 12.24 -1.28 2.06
N ARG A 13 12.86 -1.23 3.25
CA ARG A 13 14.21 -1.76 3.50
C ARG A 13 14.23 -2.49 4.83
N ASN A 14 14.40 -3.82 4.80
CA ASN A 14 14.36 -4.70 5.98
C ASN A 14 13.07 -4.52 6.81
N GLU A 15 11.93 -4.42 6.11
CA GLU A 15 10.60 -4.20 6.71
C GLU A 15 9.78 -5.49 6.82
N GLU A 16 10.42 -6.68 6.85
CA GLU A 16 9.72 -7.97 6.83
C GLU A 16 8.71 -8.13 7.98
N LYS A 17 8.93 -7.42 9.09
CA LYS A 17 8.08 -7.44 10.27
C LYS A 17 6.90 -6.46 10.21
N ASN A 18 7.01 -5.39 9.42
CA ASN A 18 6.04 -4.30 9.43
C ASN A 18 5.27 -4.16 8.11
N ILE A 19 5.84 -4.63 6.99
CA ILE A 19 5.27 -4.40 5.66
C ILE A 19 3.86 -4.99 5.52
N PHE A 20 3.62 -6.14 6.15
CA PHE A 20 2.32 -6.77 6.18
C PHE A 20 1.28 -5.92 6.91
N ASP A 21 1.61 -5.45 8.12
CA ASP A 21 0.71 -4.62 8.92
C ASP A 21 0.48 -3.25 8.27
N CYS A 22 1.51 -2.69 7.63
CA CYS A 22 1.40 -1.46 6.84
C CYS A 22 0.38 -1.62 5.71
N ILE A 23 0.54 -2.63 4.87
CA ILE A 23 -0.39 -2.91 3.75
C ILE A 23 -1.81 -3.16 4.29
N ASN A 24 -1.94 -3.97 5.35
CA ASN A 24 -3.25 -4.26 5.95
C ASN A 24 -3.92 -3.01 6.49
N SER A 25 -3.17 -2.10 7.11
CA SER A 25 -3.72 -0.84 7.60
C SER A 25 -4.26 0.04 6.46
N ILE A 26 -3.60 0.01 5.29
CA ILE A 26 -4.02 0.76 4.11
C ILE A 26 -5.33 0.18 3.57
N ILE A 27 -5.37 -1.13 3.31
CA ILE A 27 -6.55 -1.80 2.72
C ILE A 27 -7.72 -1.95 3.72
N SER A 28 -7.50 -1.75 5.02
CA SER A 28 -8.57 -1.76 6.02
C SER A 28 -9.19 -0.37 6.24
N ASN A 29 -8.74 0.66 5.51
CA ASN A 29 -9.35 1.98 5.60
C ASN A 29 -10.82 1.93 5.17
N LYS A 30 -11.64 2.72 5.85
CA LYS A 30 -13.04 2.87 5.49
C LYS A 30 -13.15 3.44 4.07
N ASP A 31 -14.13 2.96 3.31
CA ASP A 31 -14.46 3.45 1.98
C ASP A 31 -13.37 3.15 0.91
N ILE A 32 -12.39 2.28 1.21
CA ILE A 32 -11.32 1.92 0.28
C ILE A 32 -11.86 1.29 -1.02
N ASP A 33 -12.97 0.56 -0.94
CA ASP A 33 -13.64 -0.09 -2.07
C ASP A 33 -14.28 0.91 -3.06
N ASN A 34 -14.39 2.19 -2.68
CA ASN A 34 -14.88 3.26 -3.56
C ASN A 34 -13.77 3.82 -4.46
N PHE A 35 -12.54 3.33 -4.32
CA PHE A 35 -11.38 3.79 -5.06
C PHE A 35 -10.73 2.63 -5.82
N ASP A 36 -10.26 2.93 -7.02
CA ASP A 36 -9.36 2.01 -7.72
C ASP A 36 -7.95 2.16 -7.14
N LEU A 37 -7.55 1.23 -6.27
CA LEU A 37 -6.30 1.29 -5.52
C LEU A 37 -5.23 0.36 -6.11
N GLU A 38 -4.04 0.90 -6.29
CA GLU A 38 -2.81 0.16 -6.55
C GLU A 38 -1.79 0.42 -5.43
N ILE A 39 -1.13 -0.63 -4.94
CA ILE A 39 -0.05 -0.53 -3.96
C ILE A 39 1.21 -1.15 -4.58
N ILE A 40 2.28 -0.36 -4.69
CA ILE A 40 3.57 -0.78 -5.22
C ILE A 40 4.59 -0.71 -4.08
N VAL A 41 5.09 -1.87 -3.66
CA VAL A 41 6.19 -1.95 -2.71
C VAL A 41 7.50 -2.02 -3.46
N VAL A 42 8.42 -1.10 -3.17
CA VAL A 42 9.74 -1.03 -3.80
C VAL A 42 10.78 -1.45 -2.76
N ASP A 43 11.38 -2.61 -2.96
CA ASP A 43 12.51 -3.04 -2.13
C ASP A 43 13.73 -2.16 -2.41
N ASP A 44 14.22 -1.49 -1.37
CA ASP A 44 15.46 -0.71 -1.38
C ASP A 44 16.62 -1.59 -0.90
N HIS A 45 16.89 -2.65 -1.65
CA HIS A 45 18.00 -3.59 -1.42
C HIS A 45 18.07 -4.11 0.04
N SER A 46 17.00 -4.78 0.49
CA SER A 46 17.01 -5.48 1.78
C SER A 46 18.04 -6.62 1.81
N THR A 47 18.46 -7.02 3.01
CA THR A 47 19.51 -8.03 3.24
C THR A 47 19.01 -9.23 4.03
#